data_AF-A0A1V8M7U0-F1
#
_entry.id   AF-A0A1V8M7U0-F1
#
_cell.length_a   1.000
_cell.length_b   1.000
_cell.length_c   1.000
_cell.angle_alpha   90.00
_cell.angle_beta   90.00
_cell.angle_gamma   90.00
#
_symmetry.space_group_name_H-M   'P 1'
#
loop_
_entity.id
_entity.type
_entity.pdbx_description
1 polymer ?
#
loop_
_entity_poly.entity_id
_entity_poly.type
_entity_poly.pdbx_seq_one_letter_code
_entity_poly.pdbx_strand_id
1 'polypeptide(L)'
;MLTFPLSGINAAMLQKQQVMQLPADDPLAFAEYAEFAQRVKNAVGQQRTTAPDPTLDFHPIQSGALELRRLRLIDNFGQSREQSVNKIERTERLEVAQHDNLVSLPVRLSQSARLEFRLLQAAEKIKDASEHHNRSPVCGWLTVNDLDELIMVHDAKGHPLGTLNADSDLIWQPAPGMERPLAPAMFSNPTLRRVIEWLIRQGGKFIDLFAHTLENSLDTIHPENFGADEWALMSGRPLAIVQVKVELLLKGLPANDQGYGAFHRDLHSGIRDSAGYENVKFPVRIGDHRQVNDGLVGYWREDNEERLSKQFHAPNANAVEMAQQETGSSSKTENKIIGATEPPLIPLSIRQPAQILTLLIDPRGHLQATSGILPQKSITLPKQFYSEALAKMRPIFLTAPVLTPSDKLTLPLPRHHGLHWDWLERRREQWERTDQQAISEPAAASGASSAKQEIREGWLELNPNKQDNENN
;
A
#
# COMPACT_ATOMS: atom_id res chain seq x y z
N MET A 1 -41.99 8.11 -9.42
CA MET A 1 -40.75 8.78 -8.96
C MET A 1 -39.89 9.00 -10.19
N LEU A 2 -39.55 10.24 -10.51
CA LEU A 2 -38.66 10.59 -11.63
C LEU A 2 -37.29 10.88 -11.06
N THR A 3 -36.26 10.21 -11.58
CA THR A 3 -34.87 10.41 -11.15
C THR A 3 -34.11 10.99 -12.33
N PHE A 4 -33.54 12.18 -12.14
CA PHE A 4 -32.73 12.85 -13.16
C PHE A 4 -31.30 13.05 -12.65
N PRO A 5 -30.27 12.70 -13.42
CA PRO A 5 -28.92 13.11 -13.11
C PRO A 5 -28.78 14.62 -13.31
N LEU A 6 -27.99 15.29 -12.47
CA LEU A 6 -27.60 16.68 -12.66
C LEU A 6 -26.54 16.80 -13.77
N SER A 7 -26.92 16.46 -15.00
CA SER A 7 -26.06 16.61 -16.17
C SER A 7 -25.81 18.10 -16.44
N GLY A 8 -24.55 18.46 -16.69
CA GLY A 8 -24.15 19.83 -17.05
C GLY A 8 -23.65 20.69 -15.88
N ILE A 9 -23.89 20.32 -14.62
CA ILE A 9 -23.38 21.08 -13.46
C ILE A 9 -21.85 21.18 -13.48
N ASN A 10 -21.16 20.07 -13.73
CA ASN A 10 -19.71 20.04 -13.84
C ASN A 10 -19.19 20.84 -15.03
N ALA A 11 -19.96 20.90 -16.14
CA ALA A 11 -19.61 21.71 -17.29
C ALA A 11 -19.75 23.19 -16.94
N ALA A 12 -20.86 23.58 -16.30
CA ALA A 12 -21.12 24.95 -15.88
C ALA A 12 -20.07 25.47 -14.89
N MET A 13 -19.65 24.63 -13.93
CA MET A 13 -18.55 24.91 -13.01
C MET A 13 -17.20 25.09 -13.71
N LEU A 14 -17.04 24.63 -14.95
CA LEU A 14 -15.86 24.86 -15.79
C LEU A 14 -16.12 25.91 -16.88
N GLN A 15 -17.13 26.77 -16.70
CA GLN A 15 -17.57 27.78 -17.66
C GLN A 15 -17.92 27.19 -19.02
N LYS A 16 -18.64 26.08 -19.03
CA LYS A 16 -19.13 25.43 -20.24
C LYS A 16 -20.62 25.18 -20.17
N GLN A 17 -21.31 25.52 -21.25
CA GLN A 17 -22.71 25.15 -21.45
C GLN A 17 -22.80 23.95 -22.39
N GLN A 18 -23.72 23.03 -22.10
CA GLN A 18 -24.00 21.89 -22.97
C GLN A 18 -24.87 22.34 -24.14
N VAL A 19 -24.27 22.39 -25.33
CA VAL A 19 -24.94 22.82 -26.56
C VAL A 19 -24.40 22.02 -27.72
N MET A 20 -25.27 21.69 -28.69
CA MET A 20 -24.80 21.10 -29.94
C MET A 20 -24.16 22.18 -30.80
N GLN A 21 -22.95 21.90 -31.26
CA GLN A 21 -22.22 22.76 -32.18
C GLN A 21 -22.18 22.14 -33.57
N LEU A 22 -22.16 23.01 -34.58
CA LEU A 22 -21.91 22.58 -35.95
C LEU A 22 -20.52 21.94 -36.05
N PRO A 23 -20.32 20.97 -36.97
CA PRO A 23 -18.98 20.51 -37.31
C PRO A 23 -18.08 21.71 -37.65
N ALA A 24 -16.86 21.72 -37.10
CA ALA A 24 -15.83 22.66 -37.52
C ALA A 24 -15.33 22.24 -38.90
N ASP A 25 -16.13 22.54 -39.93
CA ASP A 25 -15.89 22.20 -41.32
C ASP A 25 -16.16 23.45 -42.16
N ASP A 26 -15.23 23.78 -43.05
CA ASP A 26 -15.41 24.89 -43.98
C ASP A 26 -15.33 24.34 -45.42
N PRO A 27 -16.47 23.89 -45.97
CA PRO A 27 -16.51 23.30 -47.31
C PRO A 27 -16.25 24.33 -48.43
N LEU A 28 -16.20 25.63 -48.09
CA LEU A 28 -15.94 26.73 -49.02
C LEU A 28 -14.59 27.40 -48.73
N ALA A 29 -13.75 26.80 -47.88
CA ALA A 29 -12.46 27.35 -47.53
C ALA A 29 -11.61 27.60 -48.78
N PHE A 30 -11.01 28.79 -48.86
CA PHE A 30 -9.96 29.07 -49.84
C PHE A 30 -8.80 28.10 -49.63
N ALA A 31 -8.08 27.78 -50.71
CA ALA A 31 -6.98 26.79 -50.69
C ALA A 31 -5.94 27.07 -49.58
N GLU A 32 -5.69 28.33 -49.27
CA GLU A 32 -4.76 28.78 -48.22
C GLU A 32 -5.20 28.41 -46.80
N TYR A 33 -6.51 28.30 -46.55
CA TYR A 33 -7.09 28.00 -45.23
C TYR A 33 -7.60 26.58 -45.10
N ALA A 34 -7.73 25.84 -46.21
CA ALA A 34 -8.23 24.46 -46.21
C ALA A 34 -7.43 23.53 -45.29
N GLU A 35 -6.10 23.63 -45.29
CA GLU A 35 -5.24 22.84 -44.40
C GLU A 35 -5.44 23.20 -42.92
N PHE A 36 -5.61 24.48 -42.61
CA PHE A 36 -5.88 24.93 -41.25
C PHE A 36 -7.26 24.45 -40.78
N ALA A 37 -8.30 24.64 -41.59
CA ALA A 37 -9.65 24.17 -41.30
C ALA A 37 -9.67 22.65 -41.07
N GLN A 38 -8.97 21.87 -41.89
CA GLN A 38 -8.86 20.42 -41.71
C GLN A 38 -8.11 20.03 -40.42
N ARG A 39 -7.05 20.76 -40.05
CA ARG A 39 -6.36 20.55 -38.77
C ARG A 39 -7.28 20.84 -37.58
N VAL A 40 -8.04 21.93 -37.62
CA VAL A 40 -9.02 22.28 -36.59
C VAL A 40 -10.11 21.22 -36.51
N LYS A 41 -10.69 20.80 -37.64
CA LYS A 41 -11.68 19.73 -37.73
C LYS A 41 -11.19 18.44 -37.07
N ASN A 42 -9.98 18.02 -37.41
CA ASN A 42 -9.37 16.82 -36.85
C ASN A 42 -9.09 16.95 -35.35
N ALA A 43 -8.65 18.13 -34.89
CA ALA A 43 -8.38 18.39 -33.48
C ALA A 43 -9.65 18.43 -32.62
N VAL A 44 -10.73 19.05 -33.12
CA VAL A 44 -12.03 19.11 -32.42
C VAL A 44 -12.72 17.74 -32.41
N GLY A 45 -12.68 17.03 -33.55
CA GLY A 45 -13.25 15.68 -33.69
C GLY A 45 -14.71 15.61 -33.22
N GLN A 46 -14.96 14.80 -32.18
CA GLN A 46 -16.31 14.61 -31.62
C GLN A 46 -16.61 15.50 -30.39
N GLN A 47 -15.71 16.41 -29.99
CA GLN A 47 -15.88 17.29 -28.85
C GLN A 47 -16.77 18.50 -29.19
N ARG A 48 -18.01 18.26 -29.63
CA ARG A 48 -18.95 19.27 -30.18
C ARG A 48 -20.22 19.46 -29.34
N THR A 49 -20.17 19.05 -28.08
CA THR A 49 -21.32 19.03 -27.17
C THR A 49 -21.25 20.11 -26.08
N THR A 50 -20.21 20.94 -26.08
CA THR A 50 -20.03 22.01 -25.09
C THR A 50 -19.45 23.26 -25.71
N ALA A 51 -19.98 24.43 -25.36
CA ALA A 51 -19.42 25.74 -25.68
C ALA A 51 -18.90 26.44 -24.41
N PRO A 52 -17.88 27.30 -24.49
CA PRO A 52 -17.54 28.18 -23.39
C PRO A 52 -18.71 29.14 -23.08
N ASP A 53 -18.92 29.40 -21.80
CA ASP A 53 -19.83 30.41 -21.29
C ASP A 53 -19.10 31.27 -20.24
N PRO A 54 -18.50 32.40 -20.66
CA PRO A 54 -17.74 33.29 -19.79
C PRO A 54 -18.58 34.01 -18.73
N THR A 55 -19.91 33.88 -18.76
CA THR A 55 -20.81 34.50 -17.77
C THR A 55 -20.91 33.70 -16.48
N LEU A 56 -20.45 32.45 -16.50
CA LEU A 56 -20.39 31.57 -15.34
C LEU A 56 -19.09 31.78 -14.55
N ASP A 57 -19.14 31.43 -13.27
CA ASP A 57 -17.97 31.42 -12.42
C ASP A 57 -17.14 30.14 -12.61
N PHE A 58 -15.81 30.29 -12.59
CA PHE A 58 -14.89 29.17 -12.70
C PHE A 58 -14.68 28.48 -11.34
N HIS A 59 -15.26 27.30 -11.19
CA HIS A 59 -15.20 26.44 -10.00
C HIS A 59 -14.65 25.04 -10.34
N PRO A 60 -13.33 24.89 -10.57
CA PRO A 60 -12.73 23.59 -10.90
C PRO A 60 -12.78 22.59 -9.74
N ILE A 61 -12.91 23.09 -8.50
CA ILE A 61 -13.16 22.32 -7.29
C ILE A 61 -14.55 22.70 -6.78
N GLN A 62 -15.47 21.75 -6.82
CA GLN A 62 -16.79 21.87 -6.22
C GLN A 62 -16.66 21.87 -4.71
N SER A 63 -17.32 22.81 -4.04
CA SER A 63 -17.46 22.88 -2.57
C SER A 63 -18.60 23.83 -2.19
N GLY A 64 -19.05 23.79 -0.93
CA GLY A 64 -20.01 24.75 -0.40
C GLY A 64 -21.43 24.19 -0.40
N ALA A 65 -22.40 25.00 -0.81
CA ALA A 65 -23.81 24.63 -0.79
C ALA A 65 -24.51 24.96 -2.11
N LEU A 66 -25.50 24.14 -2.48
CA LEU A 66 -26.39 24.30 -3.62
C LEU A 66 -27.74 24.81 -3.14
N GLU A 67 -28.24 25.88 -3.75
CA GLU A 67 -29.60 26.36 -3.60
C GLU A 67 -30.38 26.09 -4.90
N LEU A 68 -31.51 25.37 -4.82
CA LEU A 68 -32.35 25.14 -5.98
C LEU A 68 -33.37 26.28 -6.13
N ARG A 69 -33.06 27.26 -6.99
CA ARG A 69 -33.90 28.47 -7.17
C ARG A 69 -35.10 28.28 -8.10
N ARG A 70 -34.96 27.45 -9.13
CA ARG A 70 -36.00 27.25 -10.15
C ARG A 70 -35.91 25.84 -10.72
N LEU A 71 -37.05 25.20 -10.92
CA LEU A 71 -37.17 23.93 -11.59
C LEU A 71 -38.09 24.08 -12.81
N ARG A 72 -37.57 23.72 -13.99
CA ARG A 72 -38.33 23.70 -15.24
C ARG A 72 -38.26 22.29 -15.83
N LEU A 73 -39.42 21.68 -16.03
CA LEU A 73 -39.56 20.40 -16.71
C LEU A 73 -39.82 20.68 -18.19
N ILE A 74 -39.04 20.07 -19.07
CA ILE A 74 -39.19 20.21 -20.51
C ILE A 74 -39.46 18.82 -21.08
N ASP A 75 -40.53 18.68 -21.85
CA ASP A 75 -40.87 17.41 -22.50
C ASP A 75 -40.10 17.22 -23.83
N ASN A 76 -40.30 16.06 -24.47
CA ASN A 76 -39.69 15.72 -25.76
C ASN A 76 -40.19 16.57 -26.94
N PHE A 77 -41.25 17.35 -26.75
CA PHE A 77 -41.79 18.29 -27.74
C PHE A 77 -41.36 19.74 -27.46
N GLY A 78 -40.52 19.98 -26.44
CA GLY A 78 -40.04 21.30 -26.06
C GLY A 78 -41.03 22.13 -25.25
N GLN A 79 -42.15 21.56 -24.82
CA GLN A 79 -43.08 22.24 -23.91
C GLN A 79 -42.46 22.31 -22.52
N SER A 80 -42.56 23.47 -21.88
CA SER A 80 -41.97 23.68 -20.56
C SER A 80 -43.02 23.94 -19.50
N ARG A 81 -42.83 23.35 -18.32
CA ARG A 81 -43.64 23.59 -17.12
C ARG A 81 -42.72 23.97 -15.97
N GLU A 82 -43.02 25.09 -15.34
CA GLU A 82 -42.33 25.51 -14.12
C GLU A 82 -42.93 24.83 -12.89
N GLN A 83 -42.05 24.46 -11.98
CA GLN A 83 -42.40 23.80 -10.73
C GLN A 83 -41.81 24.59 -9.57
N SER A 84 -42.66 24.93 -8.59
CA SER A 84 -42.22 25.59 -7.36
C SER A 84 -41.37 24.65 -6.51
N VAL A 85 -40.26 25.16 -6.00
CA VAL A 85 -39.32 24.44 -5.14
C VAL A 85 -39.60 24.83 -3.70
N ASN A 86 -40.60 24.18 -3.10
CA ASN A 86 -41.10 24.58 -1.77
C ASN A 86 -40.48 23.76 -0.63
N LYS A 87 -40.02 22.54 -0.92
CA LYS A 87 -39.45 21.61 0.05
C LYS A 87 -38.33 20.81 -0.61
N ILE A 88 -37.15 20.80 0.00
CA ILE A 88 -36.01 20.01 -0.44
C ILE A 88 -35.77 18.93 0.61
N GLU A 89 -35.93 17.68 0.20
CA GLU A 89 -35.57 16.52 1.02
C GLU A 89 -34.12 16.12 0.70
N ARG A 90 -33.30 15.93 1.72
CA ARG A 90 -31.87 15.62 1.60
C ARG A 90 -31.48 14.59 2.66
N THR A 91 -30.46 13.80 2.38
CA THR A 91 -29.88 12.90 3.38
C THR A 91 -29.11 13.70 4.42
N GLU A 92 -28.98 13.20 5.64
CA GLU A 92 -28.23 13.83 6.74
C GLU A 92 -26.82 14.30 6.34
N ARG A 93 -26.11 13.53 5.49
CA ARG A 93 -24.77 13.89 5.00
C ARG A 93 -24.70 15.13 4.10
N LEU A 94 -25.84 15.54 3.54
CA LEU A 94 -25.97 16.70 2.66
C LEU A 94 -26.67 17.87 3.36
N GLU A 95 -26.88 17.77 4.68
CA GLU A 95 -27.48 18.82 5.47
C GLU A 95 -26.50 19.99 5.67
N VAL A 96 -27.03 21.20 5.60
CA VAL A 96 -26.35 22.44 5.99
C VAL A 96 -27.03 22.93 7.25
N ALA A 97 -26.27 23.01 8.34
CA ALA A 97 -26.80 23.43 9.63
C ALA A 97 -27.54 24.78 9.50
N GLN A 98 -28.71 24.86 10.13
CA GLN A 98 -29.55 26.07 10.19
C GLN A 98 -30.11 26.55 8.83
N HIS A 99 -30.00 25.76 7.75
CA HIS A 99 -30.48 26.14 6.43
C HIS A 99 -31.26 24.99 5.77
N ASP A 100 -32.58 25.11 5.71
CA ASP A 100 -33.47 24.07 5.19
C ASP A 100 -33.57 24.03 3.66
N ASN A 101 -33.19 25.13 2.99
CA ASN A 101 -33.23 25.29 1.53
C ASN A 101 -31.89 24.99 0.84
N LEU A 102 -30.83 24.68 1.59
CA LEU A 102 -29.49 24.46 1.06
C LEU A 102 -29.12 22.98 1.07
N VAL A 103 -28.38 22.53 0.05
CA VAL A 103 -27.82 21.19 -0.02
C VAL A 103 -26.31 21.28 0.04
N SER A 104 -25.67 20.65 1.02
CA SER A 104 -24.21 20.62 1.14
C SER A 104 -23.60 19.88 -0.05
N LEU A 105 -22.61 20.48 -0.69
CA LEU A 105 -21.88 19.90 -1.81
C LEU A 105 -20.54 19.33 -1.30
N PRO A 106 -20.31 18.01 -1.41
CA PRO A 106 -19.03 17.44 -1.04
C PRO A 106 -17.93 17.97 -1.95
N VAL A 107 -16.71 18.04 -1.41
CA VAL A 107 -15.55 18.45 -2.20
C VAL A 107 -15.31 17.48 -3.34
N ARG A 108 -15.31 17.95 -4.59
CA ARG A 108 -15.07 17.14 -5.79
C ARG A 108 -14.37 17.96 -6.86
N LEU A 109 -13.68 17.29 -7.79
CA LEU A 109 -13.18 17.93 -9.00
C LEU A 109 -14.30 17.98 -10.05
N SER A 110 -14.53 19.17 -10.62
CA SER A 110 -15.50 19.37 -11.72
C SER A 110 -15.01 18.70 -13.01
N GLN A 111 -13.69 18.69 -13.23
CA GLN A 111 -13.07 17.89 -14.29
C GLN A 111 -12.96 16.43 -13.85
N SER A 112 -13.27 15.51 -14.77
CA SER A 112 -13.10 14.07 -14.51
C SER A 112 -11.65 13.76 -14.16
N ALA A 113 -11.46 13.04 -13.07
CA ALA A 113 -10.16 12.64 -12.56
C ALA A 113 -10.20 11.22 -11.98
N ARG A 114 -9.04 10.64 -11.71
CA ARG A 114 -8.90 9.36 -11.02
C ARG A 114 -7.73 9.38 -10.05
N LEU A 115 -7.88 8.65 -8.94
CA LEU A 115 -6.77 8.23 -8.11
C LEU A 115 -6.14 7.01 -8.79
N GLU A 116 -4.86 7.09 -9.10
CA GLU A 116 -4.06 5.94 -9.52
C GLU A 116 -3.41 5.31 -8.31
N PHE A 117 -3.52 3.99 -8.19
CA PHE A 117 -2.88 3.19 -7.14
C PHE A 117 -2.51 1.84 -7.76
N ARG A 118 -1.21 1.59 -7.95
CA ARG A 118 -0.70 0.43 -8.73
C ARG A 118 0.54 -0.17 -8.08
N LEU A 119 0.63 -1.50 -8.07
CA LEU A 119 1.85 -2.23 -7.75
C LEU A 119 2.91 -2.00 -8.82
N LEU A 120 4.15 -1.83 -8.40
CA LEU A 120 5.32 -1.67 -9.25
C LEU A 120 6.11 -2.99 -9.30
N GLN A 121 6.78 -3.25 -10.41
CA GLN A 121 7.63 -4.43 -10.53
C GLN A 121 8.87 -4.30 -9.62
N ALA A 122 9.20 -5.37 -8.88
CA ALA A 122 10.30 -5.36 -7.91
C ALA A 122 11.69 -5.16 -8.53
N ALA A 123 11.86 -5.52 -9.80
CA ALA A 123 13.10 -5.33 -10.56
C ALA A 123 13.19 -3.96 -11.25
N GLU A 124 12.04 -3.36 -11.60
CA GLU A 124 11.96 -2.10 -12.34
C GLU A 124 10.79 -1.24 -11.82
N LYS A 125 11.08 -0.20 -11.04
CA LYS A 125 10.06 0.66 -10.39
C LYS A 125 9.16 1.43 -11.36
N ILE A 126 9.57 1.57 -12.62
CA ILE A 126 8.87 2.42 -13.60
C ILE A 126 7.70 1.67 -14.24
N LYS A 127 7.74 0.33 -14.25
CA LYS A 127 6.72 -0.49 -14.89
C LYS A 127 5.71 -0.99 -13.88
N ASP A 128 4.45 -0.86 -14.25
CA ASP A 128 3.34 -1.48 -13.53
C ASP A 128 3.56 -3.00 -13.51
N ALA A 129 3.36 -3.59 -12.34
CA ALA A 129 3.32 -5.04 -12.23
C ALA A 129 2.14 -5.56 -13.06
N SER A 130 2.42 -6.51 -13.93
CA SER A 130 1.40 -7.21 -14.72
C SER A 130 1.15 -8.58 -14.12
N GLU A 131 0.02 -9.21 -14.44
CA GLU A 131 -0.30 -10.59 -14.05
C GLU A 131 0.64 -11.66 -14.67
N HIS A 132 1.69 -11.27 -15.39
CA HIS A 132 2.71 -12.21 -15.85
C HIS A 132 3.73 -12.54 -14.74
N HIS A 133 4.05 -13.83 -14.59
CA HIS A 133 4.95 -14.36 -13.55
C HIS A 133 6.33 -13.68 -13.49
N ASN A 134 6.88 -13.25 -14.64
CA ASN A 134 8.20 -12.60 -14.71
C ASN A 134 8.20 -11.12 -14.25
N ARG A 135 7.06 -10.58 -13.82
CA ARG A 135 6.94 -9.20 -13.32
C ARG A 135 6.39 -9.13 -11.90
N SER A 136 6.95 -9.96 -11.02
CA SER A 136 6.56 -9.96 -9.60
C SER A 136 6.76 -8.58 -8.95
N PRO A 137 5.78 -8.10 -8.16
CA PRO A 137 5.90 -6.87 -7.37
C PRO A 137 6.57 -7.08 -6.01
N VAL A 138 6.90 -8.34 -5.64
CA VAL A 138 7.48 -8.68 -4.34
C VAL A 138 8.99 -8.42 -4.33
N CYS A 139 9.45 -7.54 -3.44
CA CYS A 139 10.86 -7.19 -3.27
C CYS A 139 11.58 -8.13 -2.29
N GLY A 140 10.86 -8.74 -1.36
CA GLY A 140 11.36 -9.61 -0.30
C GLY A 140 10.29 -9.81 0.78
N TRP A 141 10.64 -10.52 1.84
CA TRP A 141 9.71 -10.82 2.92
C TRP A 141 10.32 -10.57 4.30
N LEU A 142 9.44 -10.22 5.24
CA LEU A 142 9.73 -10.18 6.67
C LEU A 142 8.78 -11.13 7.38
N THR A 143 9.29 -11.91 8.31
CA THR A 143 8.46 -12.74 9.19
C THR A 143 8.89 -12.43 10.60
N VAL A 144 7.94 -12.02 11.45
CA VAL A 144 8.20 -11.87 12.88
C VAL A 144 7.89 -13.20 13.54
N ASN A 145 8.83 -13.75 14.29
CA ASN A 145 8.66 -15.03 14.94
C ASN A 145 8.06 -14.83 16.34
N ASP A 146 6.86 -15.36 16.56
CA ASP A 146 6.12 -15.20 17.82
C ASP A 146 6.82 -15.84 19.04
N LEU A 147 7.84 -16.70 18.84
CA LEU A 147 8.53 -17.41 19.93
C LEU A 147 9.82 -16.73 20.41
N ASP A 148 10.56 -16.07 19.53
CA ASP A 148 11.85 -15.43 19.85
C ASP A 148 11.89 -13.94 19.49
N GLU A 149 10.76 -13.37 19.05
CA GLU A 149 10.58 -11.96 18.67
C GLU A 149 11.59 -11.48 17.60
N LEU A 150 12.23 -12.41 16.89
CA LEU A 150 13.19 -12.11 15.83
C LEU A 150 12.47 -11.81 14.52
N ILE A 151 12.96 -10.81 13.81
CA ILE A 151 12.49 -10.51 12.44
C ILE A 151 13.37 -11.28 11.45
N MET A 152 12.84 -12.38 10.91
CA MET A 152 13.43 -13.12 9.82
C MET A 152 13.25 -12.39 8.49
N VAL A 153 14.31 -12.36 7.68
CA VAL A 153 14.34 -11.71 6.37
C VAL A 153 14.54 -12.75 5.29
N HIS A 154 13.69 -12.73 4.26
CA HIS A 154 13.77 -13.64 3.12
C HIS A 154 13.87 -12.89 1.78
N ASP A 155 14.49 -13.53 0.79
CA ASP A 155 14.48 -13.04 -0.59
C ASP A 155 13.08 -13.12 -1.22
N ALA A 156 12.88 -12.53 -2.39
CA ALA A 156 11.56 -12.55 -3.06
C ALA A 156 10.98 -13.96 -3.31
N LYS A 157 11.81 -15.01 -3.30
CA LYS A 157 11.43 -16.41 -3.52
C LYS A 157 11.19 -17.17 -2.20
N GLY A 158 11.35 -16.52 -1.05
CA GLY A 158 11.15 -17.12 0.28
C GLY A 158 12.39 -17.75 0.91
N HIS A 159 13.58 -17.65 0.30
CA HIS A 159 14.80 -18.20 0.91
C HIS A 159 15.28 -17.32 2.07
N PRO A 160 15.65 -17.90 3.22
CA PRO A 160 16.13 -17.15 4.37
C PRO A 160 17.47 -16.46 4.07
N LEU A 161 17.57 -15.17 4.40
CA LEU A 161 18.78 -14.35 4.24
C LEU A 161 19.45 -14.08 5.60
N GLY A 162 18.65 -13.90 6.64
CA GLY A 162 19.12 -13.66 8.01
C GLY A 162 18.04 -13.13 8.93
N THR A 163 18.43 -12.75 10.13
CA THR A 163 17.56 -12.28 11.21
C THR A 163 18.02 -10.94 11.73
N LEU A 164 17.07 -10.11 12.14
CA LEU A 164 17.31 -8.92 12.94
C LEU A 164 17.02 -9.24 14.40
N ASN A 165 18.00 -8.97 15.27
CA ASN A 165 17.91 -9.21 16.71
C ASN A 165 18.11 -7.88 17.46
N ALA A 166 17.15 -7.54 18.34
CA ALA A 166 17.19 -6.31 19.12
C ALA A 166 18.17 -6.35 20.30
N ASP A 167 18.39 -7.53 20.88
CA ASP A 167 19.15 -7.75 22.12
C ASP A 167 20.64 -8.02 21.90
N SER A 168 21.05 -8.23 20.66
CA SER A 168 22.44 -8.49 20.31
C SER A 168 23.21 -7.21 20.00
N ASP A 169 24.48 -7.15 20.40
CA ASP A 169 25.45 -6.16 19.90
C ASP A 169 25.53 -6.18 18.36
N LEU A 170 25.24 -7.35 17.76
CA LEU A 170 25.16 -7.54 16.31
C LEU A 170 23.69 -7.61 15.88
N ILE A 171 23.14 -6.46 15.51
CA ILE A 171 21.74 -6.32 15.07
C ILE A 171 21.39 -7.26 13.91
N TRP A 172 22.34 -7.54 13.01
CA TRP A 172 22.13 -8.42 11.86
C TRP A 172 22.89 -9.73 12.04
N GLN A 173 22.18 -10.85 11.90
CA GLN A 173 22.77 -12.19 11.89
C GLN A 173 22.41 -12.90 10.57
N PRO A 174 23.40 -13.41 9.81
CA PRO A 174 23.13 -14.21 8.62
C PRO A 174 22.32 -15.47 8.95
N ALA A 175 21.49 -15.93 8.00
CA ALA A 175 20.71 -17.15 8.19
C ALA A 175 21.60 -18.36 8.53
N PRO A 176 21.15 -19.23 9.46
CA PRO A 176 21.89 -20.42 9.83
C PRO A 176 22.03 -21.39 8.65
N GLY A 177 23.11 -22.16 8.64
CA GLY A 177 23.39 -23.14 7.58
C GLY A 177 23.98 -22.57 6.29
N MET A 178 24.21 -21.25 6.18
CA MET A 178 24.87 -20.67 5.01
C MET A 178 26.38 -20.87 5.04
N GLU A 179 26.95 -21.42 3.96
CA GLU A 179 28.41 -21.54 3.77
C GLU A 179 29.11 -20.18 3.75
N ARG A 180 28.43 -19.15 3.24
CA ARG A 180 28.92 -17.78 3.18
C ARG A 180 27.93 -16.83 3.85
N PRO A 181 28.32 -16.19 4.96
CA PRO A 181 27.55 -15.12 5.58
C PRO A 181 27.15 -14.04 4.56
N LEU A 182 25.84 -13.78 4.43
CA LEU A 182 25.34 -12.74 3.56
C LEU A 182 25.08 -11.46 4.37
N ALA A 183 25.81 -10.40 4.03
CA ALA A 183 25.55 -9.06 4.54
C ALA A 183 24.43 -8.37 3.74
N PRO A 184 23.63 -7.48 4.35
CA PRO A 184 22.53 -6.79 3.67
C PRO A 184 22.94 -6.05 2.39
N ALA A 185 24.16 -5.49 2.37
CA ALA A 185 24.73 -4.80 1.21
C ALA A 185 24.85 -5.69 -0.05
N MET A 186 24.81 -7.02 0.11
CA MET A 186 24.90 -7.99 -0.99
C MET A 186 23.54 -8.48 -1.50
N PHE A 187 22.43 -8.04 -0.91
CA PHE A 187 21.09 -8.48 -1.35
C PHE A 187 20.81 -8.05 -2.79
N SER A 188 20.33 -8.96 -3.62
CA SER A 188 20.08 -8.68 -5.05
C SER A 188 19.00 -7.64 -5.27
N ASN A 189 17.96 -7.59 -4.42
CA ASN A 189 16.90 -6.59 -4.54
C ASN A 189 17.29 -5.28 -3.82
N PRO A 190 17.33 -4.13 -4.52
CA PRO A 190 17.75 -2.87 -3.93
C PRO A 190 16.74 -2.32 -2.90
N THR A 191 15.44 -2.59 -3.09
CA THR A 191 14.39 -2.14 -2.16
C THR A 191 14.48 -2.90 -0.84
N LEU A 192 14.61 -4.23 -0.89
CA LEU A 192 14.84 -5.05 0.30
C LEU A 192 16.11 -4.58 1.05
N ARG A 193 17.22 -4.38 0.32
CA ARG A 193 18.46 -3.85 0.89
C ARG A 193 18.22 -2.54 1.65
N ARG A 194 17.54 -1.57 1.03
CA ARG A 194 17.27 -0.27 1.66
C ARG A 194 16.42 -0.39 2.92
N VAL A 195 15.40 -1.26 2.93
CA VAL A 195 14.56 -1.49 4.12
C VAL A 195 15.40 -2.07 5.26
N ILE A 196 16.18 -3.11 5.00
CA ILE A 196 16.98 -3.76 6.05
C ILE A 196 18.11 -2.84 6.55
N GLU A 197 18.81 -2.14 5.66
CA GLU A 197 19.80 -1.13 6.06
C GLU A 197 19.17 0.01 6.86
N TRP A 198 17.96 0.43 6.50
CA TRP A 198 17.22 1.44 7.26
C TRP A 198 16.91 0.95 8.66
N LEU A 199 16.44 -0.30 8.83
CA LEU A 199 16.16 -0.91 10.13
C LEU A 199 17.41 -1.03 11.01
N ILE A 200 18.51 -1.55 10.46
CA ILE A 200 19.78 -1.70 11.20
C ILE A 200 20.28 -0.36 11.73
N ARG A 201 20.13 0.73 10.95
CA ARG A 201 20.54 2.08 11.38
C ARG A 201 19.71 2.64 12.53
N GLN A 202 18.56 2.07 12.86
CA GLN A 202 17.72 2.55 13.96
C GLN A 202 18.17 2.05 15.34
N GLY A 203 18.89 0.92 15.39
CA GLY A 203 19.34 0.30 16.63
C GLY A 203 18.36 -0.73 17.21
N GLY A 204 18.83 -1.54 18.17
CA GLY A 204 18.09 -2.66 18.74
C GLY A 204 16.74 -2.27 19.35
N LYS A 205 16.70 -1.21 20.18
CA LYS A 205 15.45 -0.71 20.79
C LYS A 205 14.35 -0.36 19.78
N PHE A 206 14.73 0.13 18.60
CA PHE A 206 13.75 0.41 17.56
C PHE A 206 13.24 -0.87 16.91
N ILE A 207 14.12 -1.86 16.71
CA ILE A 207 13.75 -3.14 16.11
C ILE A 207 12.77 -3.89 17.00
N ASP A 208 12.99 -3.86 18.31
CA ASP A 208 12.06 -4.39 19.31
C ASP A 208 10.68 -3.72 19.21
N LEU A 209 10.62 -2.38 19.26
CA LEU A 209 9.38 -1.61 19.04
C LEU A 209 8.71 -1.92 17.70
N PHE A 210 9.53 -2.12 16.66
CA PHE A 210 9.06 -2.38 15.31
C PHE A 210 8.46 -3.79 15.21
N ALA A 211 9.09 -4.82 15.78
CA ALA A 211 8.56 -6.19 15.83
C ALA A 211 7.18 -6.23 16.49
N HIS A 212 7.05 -5.66 17.70
CA HIS A 212 5.78 -5.54 18.42
C HIS A 212 4.73 -4.73 17.63
N THR A 213 5.15 -3.69 16.90
CA THR A 213 4.22 -2.92 16.04
C THR A 213 3.70 -3.77 14.88
N LEU A 214 4.54 -4.61 14.27
CA LEU A 214 4.14 -5.50 13.18
C LEU A 214 3.15 -6.56 13.68
N GLU A 215 3.45 -7.21 14.80
CA GLU A 215 2.59 -8.22 15.44
C GLU A 215 1.21 -7.65 15.80
N ASN A 216 1.19 -6.56 16.58
CA ASN A 216 -0.05 -5.90 16.98
C ASN A 216 -0.87 -5.39 15.79
N SER A 217 -0.21 -4.98 14.70
CA SER A 217 -0.92 -4.59 13.47
C SER A 217 -1.54 -5.79 12.78
N LEU A 218 -0.77 -6.87 12.66
CA LEU A 218 -1.20 -8.11 12.05
C LEU A 218 -2.42 -8.70 12.79
N ASP A 219 -2.54 -8.55 14.11
CA ASP A 219 -3.72 -9.00 14.88
C ASP A 219 -5.05 -8.37 14.46
N THR A 220 -5.01 -7.25 13.75
CA THR A 220 -6.21 -6.61 13.20
C THR A 220 -6.52 -7.01 11.75
N ILE A 221 -5.64 -7.79 11.13
CA ILE A 221 -5.68 -8.17 9.72
C ILE A 221 -6.07 -9.65 9.62
N HIS A 222 -7.30 -9.91 9.16
CA HIS A 222 -7.83 -11.26 8.90
C HIS A 222 -8.38 -11.36 7.48
N PRO A 223 -7.53 -11.68 6.48
CA PRO A 223 -7.97 -11.87 5.10
C PRO A 223 -8.87 -13.11 4.95
N GLU A 224 -9.70 -13.17 3.91
CA GLU A 224 -10.71 -14.24 3.74
C GLU A 224 -10.15 -15.68 3.68
N ASN A 225 -8.85 -15.86 3.38
CA ASN A 225 -8.17 -17.15 3.39
C ASN A 225 -7.34 -17.40 4.68
N PHE A 226 -7.71 -16.75 5.78
CA PHE A 226 -7.07 -16.93 7.09
C PHE A 226 -7.20 -18.41 7.53
N GLY A 227 -6.07 -19.07 7.78
CA GLY A 227 -6.04 -20.45 8.29
C GLY A 227 -5.95 -21.58 7.25
N ALA A 228 -5.78 -21.29 5.96
CA ALA A 228 -5.56 -22.34 4.96
C ALA A 228 -4.19 -23.06 5.10
N ASP A 229 -3.23 -22.41 5.76
CA ASP A 229 -1.87 -22.93 5.96
C ASP A 229 -1.59 -23.04 7.47
N GLU A 230 -1.71 -24.24 8.06
CA GLU A 230 -1.44 -24.52 9.50
C GLU A 230 -0.04 -24.02 9.94
N TRP A 231 0.90 -23.94 9.00
CA TRP A 231 2.27 -23.46 9.20
C TRP A 231 2.37 -22.00 9.65
N ALA A 232 1.50 -21.13 9.12
CA ALA A 232 1.54 -19.69 9.42
C ALA A 232 1.11 -19.35 10.85
N LEU A 233 0.50 -20.31 11.57
CA LEU A 233 0.19 -20.18 12.99
C LEU A 233 1.40 -20.48 13.90
N MET A 234 2.43 -21.16 13.40
CA MET A 234 3.56 -21.61 14.23
C MET A 234 4.83 -20.78 14.03
N SER A 235 4.95 -20.06 12.92
CA SER A 235 6.19 -19.42 12.49
C SER A 235 6.08 -17.92 12.26
N GLY A 236 4.98 -17.31 12.73
CA GLY A 236 4.61 -15.95 12.39
C GLY A 236 4.03 -15.77 10.99
N ARG A 237 3.40 -14.60 10.78
CA ARG A 237 2.76 -14.23 9.52
C ARG A 237 3.75 -13.52 8.58
N PRO A 238 4.04 -14.08 7.39
CA PRO A 238 4.99 -13.47 6.46
C PRO A 238 4.41 -12.22 5.78
N LEU A 239 5.12 -11.11 5.92
CA LEU A 239 4.82 -9.81 5.32
C LEU A 239 5.59 -9.64 4.02
N ALA A 240 4.88 -9.30 2.95
CA ALA A 240 5.49 -8.96 1.68
C ALA A 240 5.98 -7.50 1.70
N ILE A 241 7.21 -7.27 1.24
CA ILE A 241 7.70 -5.95 0.89
C ILE A 241 7.33 -5.70 -0.58
N VAL A 242 6.51 -4.69 -0.84
CA VAL A 242 6.10 -4.31 -2.20
C VAL A 242 6.26 -2.82 -2.43
N GLN A 243 6.33 -2.40 -3.68
CA GLN A 243 6.30 -0.98 -4.04
C GLN A 243 5.02 -0.63 -4.78
N VAL A 244 4.48 0.55 -4.50
CA VAL A 244 3.29 1.08 -5.18
C VAL A 244 3.52 2.51 -5.62
N LYS A 245 2.89 2.89 -6.74
CA LYS A 245 2.74 4.29 -7.14
C LYS A 245 1.36 4.81 -6.78
N VAL A 246 1.29 6.04 -6.28
CA VAL A 246 0.04 6.76 -6.00
C VAL A 246 0.08 8.16 -6.63
N GLU A 247 -0.95 8.51 -7.40
CA GLU A 247 -1.02 9.81 -8.08
C GLU A 247 -2.47 10.23 -8.38
N LEU A 248 -2.69 11.54 -8.58
CA LEU A 248 -3.97 12.09 -9.02
C LEU A 248 -3.88 12.46 -10.50
N LEU A 249 -4.70 11.84 -11.35
CA LEU A 249 -4.70 12.09 -12.78
C LEU A 249 -6.00 12.75 -13.24
N LEU A 250 -5.88 13.79 -14.07
CA LEU A 250 -6.99 14.37 -14.81
C LEU A 250 -7.24 13.64 -16.13
N LYS A 251 -8.51 13.65 -16.57
CA LYS A 251 -8.85 13.30 -17.94
C LYS A 251 -8.51 14.47 -18.87
N GLY A 252 -7.31 14.42 -19.44
CA GLY A 252 -6.77 15.45 -20.33
C GLY A 252 -6.04 16.57 -19.57
N LEU A 253 -5.78 17.67 -20.27
CA LEU A 253 -5.13 18.85 -19.68
C LEU A 253 -6.02 19.53 -18.63
N PRO A 254 -5.45 20.28 -17.67
CA PRO A 254 -6.22 21.06 -16.72
C PRO A 254 -7.24 21.97 -17.42
N ALA A 255 -8.47 22.00 -16.91
CA ALA A 255 -9.47 22.98 -17.32
C ALA A 255 -8.96 24.41 -17.06
N ASN A 256 -9.29 25.32 -17.97
CA ASN A 256 -8.86 26.72 -17.91
C ASN A 256 -10.05 27.64 -17.71
N ASP A 257 -9.83 28.77 -17.05
CA ASP A 257 -10.78 29.87 -16.94
C ASP A 257 -11.06 30.44 -18.35
N GLN A 258 -12.31 30.32 -18.77
CA GLN A 258 -12.87 30.84 -20.03
C GLN A 258 -13.37 32.28 -19.90
N GLY A 259 -13.23 32.91 -18.73
CA GLY A 259 -13.62 34.29 -18.49
C GLY A 259 -12.82 35.29 -19.34
N TYR A 260 -13.43 36.41 -19.72
CA TYR A 260 -12.78 37.43 -20.55
C TYR A 260 -11.47 37.99 -19.94
N GLY A 261 -11.42 38.10 -18.61
CA GLY A 261 -10.21 38.55 -17.90
C GLY A 261 -9.06 37.55 -18.03
N ALA A 262 -9.34 36.26 -17.87
CA ALA A 262 -8.36 35.19 -18.09
C ALA A 262 -7.93 35.14 -19.55
N PHE A 263 -8.88 35.19 -20.48
CA PHE A 263 -8.60 35.24 -21.92
C PHE A 263 -7.68 36.42 -22.30
N HIS A 264 -7.90 37.61 -21.75
CA HIS A 264 -7.01 38.75 -21.98
C HIS A 264 -5.58 38.49 -21.46
N ARG A 265 -5.41 37.87 -20.29
CA ARG A 265 -4.10 37.47 -19.77
C ARG A 265 -3.43 36.39 -20.61
N ASP A 266 -4.21 35.42 -21.08
CA ASP A 266 -3.75 34.34 -21.96
C ASP A 266 -3.18 34.90 -23.28
N LEU A 267 -3.82 35.93 -23.86
CA LEU A 267 -3.36 36.56 -25.10
C LEU A 267 -1.99 37.22 -24.97
N HIS A 268 -1.67 37.78 -23.80
CA HIS A 268 -0.38 38.43 -23.53
C HIS A 268 0.71 37.44 -23.13
N SER A 269 0.38 36.45 -22.30
CA SER A 269 1.36 35.51 -21.75
C SER A 269 1.60 34.27 -22.61
N GLY A 270 0.63 33.93 -23.47
CA GLY A 270 0.59 32.66 -24.20
C GLY A 270 0.30 31.43 -23.31
N ILE A 271 0.04 31.64 -22.01
CA ILE A 271 -0.18 30.59 -21.01
C ILE A 271 -1.67 30.61 -20.64
N ARG A 272 -2.31 29.43 -20.66
CA ARG A 272 -3.70 29.28 -20.23
C ARG A 272 -3.82 29.30 -18.71
N ASP A 273 -4.68 30.17 -18.19
CA ASP A 273 -4.95 30.28 -16.76
C ASP A 273 -5.89 29.19 -16.26
N SER A 274 -5.41 28.31 -15.37
CA SER A 274 -6.21 27.31 -14.68
C SER A 274 -6.62 27.74 -13.26
N ALA A 275 -6.38 28.99 -12.85
CA ALA A 275 -6.51 29.44 -11.46
C ALA A 275 -5.71 28.61 -10.44
N GLY A 276 -4.73 27.82 -10.90
CA GLY A 276 -3.82 27.04 -10.06
C GLY A 276 -4.45 25.89 -9.27
N TYR A 277 -5.68 25.45 -9.59
CA TYR A 277 -6.35 24.40 -8.80
C TYR A 277 -5.59 23.07 -8.81
N GLU A 278 -4.75 22.81 -9.82
CA GLU A 278 -3.91 21.63 -9.90
C GLU A 278 -2.81 21.58 -8.83
N ASN A 279 -2.57 22.69 -8.12
CA ASN A 279 -1.65 22.79 -6.99
C ASN A 279 -2.34 22.48 -5.65
N VAL A 280 -3.67 22.40 -5.62
CA VAL A 280 -4.42 22.09 -4.41
C VAL A 280 -4.10 20.67 -3.97
N LYS A 281 -3.70 20.53 -2.70
CA LYS A 281 -3.31 19.25 -2.11
C LYS A 281 -4.52 18.60 -1.47
N PHE A 282 -4.86 17.41 -1.94
CA PHE A 282 -5.89 16.56 -1.36
C PHE A 282 -5.22 15.49 -0.48
N PRO A 283 -5.72 15.25 0.73
CA PRO A 283 -5.20 14.19 1.58
C PRO A 283 -5.57 12.83 1.01
N VAL A 284 -4.60 11.94 0.84
CA VAL A 284 -4.81 10.54 0.47
C VAL A 284 -4.38 9.64 1.62
N ARG A 285 -5.30 8.79 2.06
CA ARG A 285 -5.07 7.76 3.08
C ARG A 285 -4.79 6.44 2.40
N ILE A 286 -3.74 5.75 2.84
CA ILE A 286 -3.37 4.40 2.40
C ILE A 286 -3.68 3.43 3.55
N GLY A 287 -4.47 2.40 3.24
CA GLY A 287 -4.98 1.42 4.20
C GLY A 287 -6.06 1.94 5.15
N ASP A 288 -6.89 1.03 5.67
CA ASP A 288 -7.87 1.24 6.72
C ASP A 288 -7.85 0.08 7.73
N HIS A 289 -7.23 0.29 8.90
CA HIS A 289 -7.16 -0.75 9.95
C HIS A 289 -8.54 -1.19 10.48
N ARG A 290 -9.60 -0.42 10.23
CA ARG A 290 -10.98 -0.80 10.61
C ARG A 290 -11.59 -1.80 9.64
N GLN A 291 -10.98 -1.99 8.48
CA GLN A 291 -11.36 -3.01 7.52
C GLN A 291 -10.46 -4.22 7.70
N VAL A 292 -11.03 -5.29 8.23
CA VAL A 292 -10.32 -6.51 8.63
C VAL A 292 -9.57 -7.16 7.46
N ASN A 293 -10.04 -6.98 6.22
CA ASN A 293 -9.41 -7.52 5.01
C ASN A 293 -8.40 -6.53 4.37
N ASP A 294 -8.06 -5.42 5.03
CA ASP A 294 -6.97 -4.54 4.59
C ASP A 294 -5.62 -5.10 5.06
N GLY A 295 -4.79 -5.52 4.12
CA GLY A 295 -3.51 -6.17 4.40
C GLY A 295 -2.39 -5.20 4.79
N LEU A 296 -2.61 -3.90 4.85
CA LEU A 296 -1.54 -2.93 5.11
C LEU A 296 -1.12 -2.92 6.59
N VAL A 297 0.14 -3.28 6.84
CA VAL A 297 0.79 -3.09 8.15
C VAL A 297 1.44 -1.72 8.26
N GLY A 298 2.05 -1.23 7.19
CA GLY A 298 2.60 0.12 7.14
C GLY A 298 3.45 0.38 5.91
N TYR A 299 3.99 1.58 5.80
CA TYR A 299 4.74 1.99 4.61
C TYR A 299 5.78 3.08 4.88
N TRP A 300 6.78 3.14 4.01
CA TRP A 300 7.69 4.27 3.85
C TRP A 300 7.33 5.06 2.59
N ARG A 301 7.55 6.37 2.64
CA ARG A 301 7.51 7.23 1.46
C ARG A 301 8.88 7.25 0.82
N GLU A 302 8.96 7.22 -0.50
CA GLU A 302 10.22 7.37 -1.21
C GLU A 302 10.39 8.80 -1.72
N ASP A 303 11.61 9.32 -1.62
CA ASP A 303 12.00 10.54 -2.32
C ASP A 303 12.41 10.25 -3.77
N ASN A 304 12.70 11.30 -4.53
CA ASN A 304 13.13 11.20 -5.93
C ASN A 304 14.50 10.51 -6.11
N GLU A 305 15.27 10.36 -5.02
CA GLU A 305 16.57 9.69 -4.99
C GLU A 305 16.46 8.25 -4.44
N GLU A 306 15.23 7.70 -4.43
CA GLU A 306 14.90 6.36 -3.95
C GLU A 306 15.23 6.10 -2.48
N ARG A 307 15.36 7.15 -1.66
CA ARG A 307 15.57 7.00 -0.23
C ARG A 307 14.24 6.85 0.48
N LEU A 308 14.20 5.89 1.41
CA LEU A 308 13.08 5.74 2.33
C LEU A 308 13.00 6.97 3.24
N SER A 309 11.77 7.38 3.56
CA SER A 309 11.50 8.40 4.55
C SER A 309 12.16 8.07 5.89
N LYS A 310 12.50 9.10 6.66
CA LYS A 310 13.02 8.93 8.03
C LYS A 310 12.01 8.27 8.98
N GLN A 311 10.75 8.19 8.56
CA GLN A 311 9.63 7.70 9.34
C GLN A 311 8.95 6.53 8.61
N PHE A 312 8.53 5.53 9.39
CA PHE A 312 7.63 4.46 9.00
C PHE A 312 6.20 4.86 9.36
N HIS A 313 5.27 4.78 8.42
CA HIS A 313 3.87 5.15 8.62
C HIS A 313 3.05 3.88 8.88
N ALA A 314 2.52 3.75 10.09
CA ALA A 314 1.64 2.66 10.48
C ALA A 314 0.19 3.18 10.55
N PRO A 315 -0.77 2.60 9.80
CA PRO A 315 -2.16 3.05 9.77
C PRO A 315 -2.95 2.68 11.03
N ASN A 316 -2.47 1.70 11.81
CA ASN A 316 -3.06 1.27 13.07
C ASN A 316 -2.35 1.96 14.24
N ALA A 317 -2.91 3.07 14.72
CA ALA A 317 -2.35 3.82 15.84
C ALA A 317 -2.36 3.02 17.15
N ASN A 318 -3.42 2.22 17.38
CA ASN A 318 -3.54 1.41 18.59
C ASN A 318 -2.42 0.36 18.67
N ALA A 319 -2.07 -0.26 17.55
CA ALA A 319 -0.96 -1.21 17.49
C ALA A 319 0.38 -0.56 17.87
N VAL A 320 0.60 0.68 17.43
CA VAL A 320 1.80 1.45 17.80
C VAL A 320 1.80 1.83 19.28
N GLU A 321 0.65 2.23 19.83
CA GLU A 321 0.52 2.57 21.25
C GLU A 321 0.71 1.35 22.17
N MET A 322 0.19 0.19 21.80
CA MET A 322 0.40 -1.08 22.52
C MET A 322 1.88 -1.47 22.52
N ALA A 323 2.52 -1.45 21.34
CA ALA A 323 3.94 -1.76 21.20
C ALA A 323 4.83 -0.81 22.03
N GLN A 324 4.47 0.47 22.15
CA GLN A 324 5.19 1.42 23.01
C GLN A 324 5.06 1.10 24.50
N GLN A 325 3.90 0.59 24.94
CA GLN A 325 3.68 0.18 26.33
C GLN A 325 4.44 -1.09 26.65
N GLU A 326 4.43 -2.07 25.75
CA GLU A 326 5.13 -3.36 25.88
C GLU A 326 6.65 -3.17 25.97
N THR A 327 7.21 -2.34 25.10
CA THR A 327 8.66 -2.08 25.04
C THR A 327 9.13 -0.97 25.99
N GLY A 328 8.21 -0.34 26.75
CA GLY A 328 8.54 0.79 27.63
C GLY A 328 9.05 2.04 26.90
N SER A 329 8.84 2.13 25.59
CA SER A 329 9.38 3.17 24.72
C SER A 329 8.61 4.49 24.88
N SER A 330 9.19 5.41 25.65
CA SER A 330 8.50 6.59 26.18
C SER A 330 8.89 7.88 25.44
N SER A 331 8.54 8.08 24.16
CA SER A 331 8.56 9.43 23.58
C SER A 331 7.89 9.60 22.20
N LYS A 332 6.89 10.49 22.12
CA LYS A 332 6.32 11.00 20.85
C LYS A 332 7.33 11.81 20.01
N THR A 333 8.46 12.24 20.57
CA THR A 333 9.44 13.11 19.90
C THR A 333 10.64 12.34 19.30
N GLU A 334 10.82 11.06 19.63
CA GLU A 334 11.90 10.20 19.09
C GLU A 334 11.40 9.05 18.21
N ASN A 335 10.08 8.77 18.22
CA ASN A 335 9.52 7.66 17.47
C ASN A 335 9.50 7.93 15.97
N LYS A 336 10.34 7.18 15.25
CA LYS A 336 10.37 7.10 13.79
C LYS A 336 9.21 6.28 13.23
N ILE A 337 8.33 5.74 14.07
CA ILE A 337 7.06 5.14 13.67
C ILE A 337 5.95 6.18 13.92
N ILE A 338 5.26 6.58 12.85
CA ILE A 338 4.06 7.42 12.92
C ILE A 338 2.85 6.51 12.86
N GLY A 339 2.21 6.32 14.02
CA GLY A 339 0.79 6.00 14.14
C GLY A 339 0.17 7.10 14.99
N ALA A 340 -0.24 8.20 14.39
CA ALA A 340 -0.94 9.24 15.16
C ALA A 340 -2.37 8.79 15.42
N THR A 341 -3.05 9.41 16.40
CA THR A 341 -4.51 9.31 16.61
C THR A 341 -5.33 9.55 15.34
N GLU A 342 -4.72 10.16 14.31
CA GLU A 342 -5.26 10.27 12.96
C GLU A 342 -4.39 9.48 11.95
N PRO A 343 -5.01 8.77 11.00
CA PRO A 343 -4.28 7.96 10.03
C PRO A 343 -3.33 8.82 9.19
N PRO A 344 -2.12 8.33 8.84
CA PRO A 344 -1.16 9.10 8.08
C PRO A 344 -1.73 9.49 6.71
N LEU A 345 -1.84 10.79 6.46
CA LEU A 345 -2.35 11.36 5.20
C LEU A 345 -1.21 11.81 4.30
N ILE A 346 -1.28 11.42 3.02
CA ILE A 346 -0.33 11.82 1.99
C ILE A 346 -0.96 12.96 1.18
N PRO A 347 -0.48 14.21 1.30
CA PRO A 347 -1.02 15.29 0.51
C PRO A 347 -0.54 15.17 -0.94
N LEU A 348 -1.47 14.96 -1.88
CA LEU A 348 -1.22 14.87 -3.31
C LEU A 348 -1.93 16.00 -4.06
N SER A 349 -1.27 16.58 -5.07
CA SER A 349 -1.91 17.49 -6.02
C SER A 349 -1.84 16.93 -7.44
N ILE A 350 -2.65 17.44 -8.35
CA ILE A 350 -2.68 17.02 -9.76
C ILE A 350 -1.36 17.33 -10.46
N ARG A 351 -0.71 18.45 -10.11
CA ARG A 351 0.57 18.87 -10.71
C ARG A 351 1.76 18.03 -10.22
N GLN A 352 1.63 17.36 -9.08
CA GLN A 352 2.74 16.57 -8.52
C GLN A 352 2.95 15.27 -9.30
N PRO A 353 4.21 14.82 -9.46
CA PRO A 353 4.48 13.49 -9.99
C PRO A 353 3.97 12.41 -9.03
N ALA A 354 3.85 11.18 -9.54
CA ALA A 354 3.54 10.00 -8.73
C ALA A 354 4.46 9.90 -7.51
N GLN A 355 3.87 9.62 -6.34
CA GLN A 355 4.64 9.25 -5.16
C GLN A 355 4.80 7.74 -5.11
N ILE A 356 6.04 7.29 -4.90
CA ILE A 356 6.36 5.88 -4.70
C ILE A 356 6.36 5.59 -3.20
N LEU A 357 5.72 4.50 -2.81
CA LEU A 357 5.69 4.01 -1.43
C LEU A 357 6.23 2.59 -1.41
N THR A 358 7.05 2.27 -0.39
CA THR A 358 7.42 0.88 -0.05
C THR A 358 6.51 0.43 1.09
N LEU A 359 5.72 -0.63 0.86
CA LEU A 359 4.71 -1.12 1.80
C LEU A 359 5.15 -2.46 2.42
N LEU A 360 4.74 -2.67 3.66
CA LEU A 360 4.66 -3.97 4.32
C LEU A 360 3.21 -4.40 4.35
N ILE A 361 2.93 -5.57 3.74
CA ILE A 361 1.56 -6.06 3.58
C ILE A 361 1.45 -7.53 3.95
N ASP A 362 0.31 -7.93 4.52
CA ASP A 362 -0.14 -9.31 4.39
C ASP A 362 -0.52 -9.57 2.92
N PRO A 363 0.16 -10.49 2.22
CA PRO A 363 -0.07 -10.73 0.79
C PRO A 363 -1.47 -11.26 0.47
N ARG A 364 -2.21 -11.76 1.46
CA ARG A 364 -3.55 -12.33 1.30
C ARG A 364 -4.65 -11.26 1.38
N GLY A 365 -4.35 -10.08 1.93
CA GLY A 365 -5.30 -8.97 2.08
C GLY A 365 -5.43 -8.08 0.85
N HIS A 366 -6.37 -7.13 0.92
CA HIS A 366 -6.54 -6.05 -0.04
C HIS A 366 -5.79 -4.78 0.41
N LEU A 367 -5.37 -3.93 -0.51
CA LEU A 367 -4.78 -2.63 -0.18
C LEU A 367 -5.65 -1.52 -0.71
N GLN A 368 -5.90 -0.52 0.15
CA GLN A 368 -6.85 0.53 -0.16
C GLN A 368 -6.21 1.91 -0.21
N ALA A 369 -6.69 2.76 -1.12
CA ALA A 369 -6.33 4.17 -1.20
C ALA A 369 -7.58 5.05 -1.32
N THR A 370 -7.70 6.05 -0.45
CA THR A 370 -8.88 6.90 -0.32
C THR A 370 -8.51 8.39 -0.25
N SER A 371 -9.10 9.24 -1.09
CA SER A 371 -8.83 10.69 -1.11
C SER A 371 -10.01 11.59 -0.74
N GLY A 372 -11.20 11.00 -0.51
CA GLY A 372 -12.45 11.74 -0.21
C GLY A 372 -13.09 12.45 -1.40
N ILE A 373 -12.30 12.88 -2.39
CA ILE A 373 -12.78 13.59 -3.58
C ILE A 373 -13.07 12.68 -4.78
N LEU A 374 -12.51 11.46 -4.78
CA LEU A 374 -12.57 10.50 -5.89
C LEU A 374 -12.99 9.11 -5.39
N PRO A 375 -13.52 8.24 -6.27
CA PRO A 375 -13.81 6.86 -5.91
C PRO A 375 -12.58 6.17 -5.34
N GLN A 376 -12.80 5.44 -4.25
CA GLN A 376 -11.79 4.63 -3.59
C GLN A 376 -11.16 3.61 -4.56
N LYS A 377 -9.87 3.35 -4.39
CA LYS A 377 -9.14 2.31 -5.12
C LYS A 377 -8.74 1.18 -4.19
N SER A 378 -8.92 -0.04 -4.68
CA SER A 378 -8.49 -1.27 -4.02
C SER A 378 -7.67 -2.09 -5.01
N ILE A 379 -6.55 -2.64 -4.55
CA ILE A 379 -5.66 -3.53 -5.30
C ILE A 379 -5.33 -4.75 -4.44
N THR A 380 -4.99 -5.86 -5.07
CA THR A 380 -4.60 -7.10 -4.39
C THR A 380 -3.27 -7.60 -4.96
N LEU A 381 -2.53 -8.37 -4.18
CA LEU A 381 -1.39 -9.13 -4.68
C LEU A 381 -1.89 -10.48 -5.21
N PRO A 382 -1.78 -10.78 -6.52
CA PRO A 382 -2.22 -12.08 -7.04
C PRO A 382 -1.51 -13.27 -6.39
N LYS A 383 -2.26 -14.33 -6.05
CA LYS A 383 -1.77 -15.54 -5.35
C LYS A 383 -0.53 -16.19 -5.96
N GLN A 384 -0.41 -16.14 -7.28
CA GLN A 384 0.74 -16.65 -8.03
C GLN A 384 2.08 -15.99 -7.66
N PHE A 385 2.07 -14.79 -7.07
CA PHE A 385 3.32 -14.09 -6.71
C PHE A 385 3.82 -14.41 -5.31
N TYR A 386 3.01 -15.06 -4.47
CA TYR A 386 3.38 -15.38 -3.09
C TYR A 386 3.27 -16.85 -2.73
N SER A 387 2.36 -17.62 -3.32
CA SER A 387 2.09 -19.02 -2.93
C SER A 387 3.34 -19.89 -2.89
N GLU A 388 4.17 -19.87 -3.94
CA GLU A 388 5.41 -20.65 -3.98
C GLU A 388 6.46 -20.16 -2.96
N ALA A 389 6.56 -18.84 -2.76
CA ALA A 389 7.49 -18.26 -1.79
C ALA A 389 7.11 -18.64 -0.36
N LEU A 390 5.83 -18.53 -0.02
CA LEU A 390 5.32 -18.91 1.30
C LEU A 390 5.49 -20.41 1.56
N ALA A 391 5.25 -21.27 0.55
CA ALA A 391 5.46 -22.71 0.66
C ALA A 391 6.93 -23.11 0.87
N LYS A 392 7.89 -22.23 0.52
CA LYS A 392 9.34 -22.45 0.72
C LYS A 392 9.85 -21.89 2.04
N MET A 393 9.14 -20.96 2.67
CA MET A 393 9.54 -20.43 3.98
C MET A 393 9.48 -21.56 4.99
N ARG A 394 10.65 -21.86 5.59
CA ARG A 394 10.79 -22.83 6.67
C ARG A 394 10.88 -22.06 7.98
N PRO A 395 10.10 -22.43 9.00
CA PRO A 395 10.27 -21.89 10.34
C PRO A 395 11.65 -22.24 10.88
N ILE A 396 12.38 -21.25 11.39
CA ILE A 396 13.69 -21.43 12.02
C ILE A 396 13.66 -20.71 13.36
N PHE A 397 13.88 -21.45 14.45
CA PHE A 397 13.80 -20.91 15.81
C PHE A 397 15.17 -20.93 16.47
N LEU A 398 15.56 -19.81 17.09
CA LEU A 398 16.75 -19.81 17.92
C LEU A 398 16.48 -20.63 19.18
N THR A 399 17.24 -21.69 19.40
CA THR A 399 17.10 -22.57 20.57
C THR A 399 18.43 -22.59 21.31
N ALA A 400 18.62 -21.61 22.19
CA ALA A 400 19.85 -21.42 22.96
C ALA A 400 19.58 -20.77 24.32
N PRO A 401 20.30 -21.14 25.39
CA PRO A 401 21.21 -22.28 25.50
C PRO A 401 20.47 -23.62 25.78
N VAL A 402 20.98 -24.73 25.23
CA VAL A 402 20.49 -26.08 25.48
C VAL A 402 21.50 -26.87 26.31
N LEU A 403 21.06 -27.42 27.45
CA LEU A 403 21.88 -28.33 28.25
C LEU A 403 21.64 -29.77 27.83
N THR A 404 22.69 -30.45 27.38
CA THR A 404 22.61 -31.81 26.83
C THR A 404 23.84 -32.65 27.20
N PRO A 405 23.76 -34.00 27.24
CA PRO A 405 24.94 -34.85 27.32
C PRO A 405 25.94 -34.56 26.19
N SER A 406 27.24 -34.65 26.47
CA SER A 406 28.29 -34.35 25.49
C SER A 406 28.36 -35.34 24.32
N ASP A 407 27.84 -36.54 24.51
CA ASP A 407 27.83 -37.63 23.53
C ASP A 407 26.62 -37.60 22.58
N LYS A 408 25.53 -36.92 22.95
CA LYS A 408 24.30 -36.85 22.14
C LYS A 408 23.47 -35.60 22.41
N LEU A 409 22.81 -35.08 21.38
CA LEU A 409 21.86 -33.98 21.51
C LEU A 409 20.50 -34.51 22.03
N THR A 410 20.02 -33.96 23.14
CA THR A 410 18.72 -34.27 23.72
C THR A 410 17.82 -33.03 23.75
N LEU A 411 16.70 -33.08 23.04
CA LEU A 411 15.73 -31.98 22.96
C LEU A 411 14.29 -32.53 22.96
N PRO A 412 13.35 -31.91 23.70
CA PRO A 412 11.94 -32.24 23.60
C PRO A 412 11.39 -31.63 22.31
N LEU A 413 11.22 -32.46 21.27
CA LEU A 413 10.71 -32.01 19.97
C LEU A 413 9.23 -32.36 19.81
N PRO A 414 8.37 -31.39 19.45
CA PRO A 414 6.98 -31.64 19.10
C PRO A 414 6.88 -32.59 17.89
N ARG A 415 5.97 -33.57 17.96
CA ARG A 415 5.70 -34.48 16.84
C ARG A 415 4.63 -33.88 15.93
N HIS A 416 4.94 -33.80 14.64
CA HIS A 416 4.02 -33.29 13.61
C HIS A 416 3.89 -34.30 12.47
N HIS A 417 2.68 -34.43 11.93
CA HIS A 417 2.45 -35.30 10.78
C HIS A 417 3.06 -34.67 9.52
N GLY A 418 3.88 -35.44 8.79
CA GLY A 418 4.49 -35.01 7.53
C GLY A 418 5.72 -34.11 7.67
N LEU A 419 6.11 -33.70 8.89
CA LEU A 419 7.22 -32.79 9.14
C LEU A 419 8.30 -33.41 10.03
N HIS A 420 9.52 -32.90 9.92
CA HIS A 420 10.63 -33.22 10.80
C HIS A 420 11.45 -31.97 11.17
N TRP A 421 12.09 -32.03 12.34
CA TRP A 421 12.95 -30.98 12.87
C TRP A 421 14.43 -31.27 12.60
N ASP A 422 15.15 -30.29 12.07
CA ASP A 422 16.59 -30.36 11.93
C ASP A 422 17.26 -29.37 12.88
N TRP A 423 18.31 -29.83 13.56
CA TRP A 423 19.15 -28.99 14.40
C TRP A 423 20.35 -28.47 13.60
N LEU A 424 20.49 -27.16 13.55
CA LEU A 424 21.59 -26.45 12.91
C LEU A 424 22.48 -25.82 13.98
N GLU A 425 23.71 -26.27 14.11
CA GLU A 425 24.68 -25.69 15.03
C GLU A 425 25.96 -25.28 14.31
N ARG A 426 26.61 -24.24 14.82
CA ARG A 426 27.90 -23.80 14.30
C ARG A 426 29.01 -24.34 15.21
N ARG A 427 29.72 -25.38 14.76
CA ARG A 427 30.88 -25.96 15.45
C ARG A 427 32.16 -25.62 14.69
N ARG A 428 33.15 -25.06 15.39
CA ARG A 428 34.49 -24.77 14.83
C ARG A 428 34.43 -24.02 13.49
N GLU A 429 33.59 -22.99 13.41
CA GLU A 429 33.32 -22.17 12.20
C GLU A 429 32.55 -22.86 11.06
N GLN A 430 32.12 -24.11 11.22
CA GLN A 430 31.34 -24.85 10.23
C GLN A 430 29.92 -25.10 10.73
N TRP A 431 28.95 -25.07 9.82
CA TRP A 431 27.58 -25.46 10.12
C TRP A 431 27.45 -26.98 10.05
N GLU A 432 26.96 -27.58 11.13
CA GLU A 432 26.59 -28.99 11.20
C GLU A 432 25.06 -29.09 11.29
N ARG A 433 24.49 -30.02 10.52
CA ARG A 433 23.05 -30.30 10.50
C ARG A 433 22.81 -31.69 11.09
N THR A 434 21.97 -31.77 12.10
CA THR A 434 21.57 -33.02 12.77
C THR A 434 20.08 -33.26 12.52
N ASP A 435 19.77 -34.39 11.87
CA ASP A 435 18.38 -34.81 11.59
C ASP A 435 17.62 -35.18 12.88
N GLN A 436 16.32 -34.95 12.93
CA GLN A 436 15.45 -35.32 14.06
C GLN A 436 15.71 -36.72 14.60
N GLN A 437 15.97 -37.70 13.72
CA GLN A 437 16.19 -39.10 14.12
C GLN A 437 17.44 -39.30 14.98
N ALA A 438 18.42 -38.40 14.87
CA ALA A 438 19.63 -38.39 15.68
C ALA A 438 19.46 -37.61 17.00
N ILE A 439 18.34 -36.91 17.19
CA ILE A 439 18.01 -36.15 18.39
C ILE A 439 17.21 -37.03 19.34
N SER A 440 17.72 -37.22 20.56
CA SER A 440 17.06 -38.04 21.58
C SER A 440 16.07 -37.23 22.42
N GLU A 441 14.98 -37.85 22.90
CA GLU A 441 14.14 -37.21 23.90
C GLU A 441 14.87 -37.15 25.27
N PRO A 442 14.67 -36.08 26.06
CA PRO A 442 15.23 -36.00 27.42
C PRO A 442 14.71 -37.16 28.27
N ALA A 443 15.60 -37.89 28.96
CA ALA A 443 15.18 -38.93 29.88
C ALA A 443 14.38 -38.33 31.03
N ALA A 444 13.24 -38.94 31.39
CA ALA A 444 12.51 -38.59 32.61
C ALA A 444 13.48 -38.66 33.80
N ALA A 445 13.43 -37.64 34.68
CA ALA A 445 14.36 -37.42 35.79
C ALA A 445 14.31 -38.55 36.85
N SER A 446 14.79 -39.72 36.49
CA SER A 446 14.78 -40.95 37.27
C SER A 446 16.13 -41.64 37.12
N GLY A 447 17.19 -40.90 37.43
CA GLY A 447 18.56 -41.38 37.44
C GLY A 447 19.53 -40.26 37.12
N ALA A 448 20.49 -39.99 38.01
CA ALA A 448 21.58 -39.06 37.74
C ALA A 448 22.38 -39.59 36.54
N SER A 449 22.23 -38.93 35.39
CA SER A 449 23.03 -39.24 34.20
C SER A 449 24.50 -38.93 34.50
N SER A 450 25.37 -39.93 34.42
CA SER A 450 26.82 -39.78 34.63
C SER A 450 27.54 -39.19 33.41
N ALA A 451 26.83 -38.87 32.33
CA ALA A 451 27.40 -38.28 31.14
C ALA A 451 27.77 -36.82 31.39
N LYS A 452 28.97 -36.43 30.97
CA LYS A 452 29.43 -35.03 31.01
C LYS A 452 28.42 -34.17 30.26
N GLN A 453 27.92 -33.13 30.91
CA GLN A 453 26.98 -32.20 30.29
C GLN A 453 27.75 -31.12 29.52
N GLU A 454 27.19 -30.68 28.40
CA GLU A 454 27.67 -29.52 27.66
C GLU A 454 26.50 -28.60 27.29
N ILE A 455 26.82 -27.32 27.14
CA ILE A 455 25.89 -26.33 26.62
C ILE A 455 26.08 -26.27 25.12
N ARG A 456 24.98 -26.37 24.37
CA ARG A 456 24.94 -26.18 22.92
C ARG A 456 24.01 -25.02 22.58
N GLU A 457 24.35 -24.31 21.51
CA GLU A 457 23.56 -23.22 20.94
C GLU A 457 23.33 -23.53 19.47
N GLY A 458 22.09 -23.42 19.02
CA GLY A 458 21.73 -23.76 17.65
C GLY A 458 20.32 -23.33 17.30
N TRP A 459 19.91 -23.74 16.11
CA TRP A 459 18.64 -23.37 15.51
C TRP A 459 17.85 -24.63 15.16
N LEU A 460 16.55 -24.60 15.41
CA LEU A 460 15.62 -25.65 14.98
C LEU A 460 14.92 -25.22 13.70
N GLU A 461 15.14 -25.96 12.62
CA GLU A 461 14.48 -25.75 11.32
C GLU A 461 13.40 -26.83 11.11
N LEU A 462 12.18 -26.41 10.79
CA LEU A 462 11.08 -27.34 10.49
C LEU A 462 10.96 -27.60 8.99
N ASN A 463 11.08 -28.87 8.59
CA ASN A 463 11.11 -29.29 7.19
C ASN A 463 10.01 -30.30 6.86
N PRO A 464 9.46 -30.29 5.62
CA PRO A 464 8.58 -31.34 5.15
C PRO A 464 9.34 -32.64 4.91
N ASN A 465 8.70 -33.78 5.14
CA ASN A 465 9.30 -35.09 4.91
C ASN A 465 9.62 -35.31 3.43
N LYS A 466 10.76 -35.94 3.15
CA LYS A 466 11.26 -36.18 1.79
C LYS A 466 10.32 -36.99 0.89
N GLN A 467 9.32 -37.70 1.44
CA GLN A 467 8.40 -38.54 0.67
C GLN A 467 7.28 -37.78 -0.05
N ASP A 468 6.99 -36.53 0.32
CA ASP A 468 5.88 -35.77 -0.27
C ASP A 468 6.29 -34.94 -1.51
N ASN A 469 7.58 -34.88 -1.85
CA ASN A 469 8.10 -34.14 -3.00
C ASN A 469 8.06 -34.91 -4.34
N GLU A 470 7.69 -36.20 -4.36
CA GLU A 470 7.65 -37.00 -5.59
C GLU A 470 6.27 -37.08 -6.27
N ASN A 471 5.22 -36.49 -5.68
CA ASN A 471 3.84 -36.62 -6.17
C ASN A 471 3.11 -35.30 -6.49
N ASN A 472 3.82 -34.21 -6.79
CA ASN A 472 3.17 -32.97 -7.25
C ASN A 472 3.83 -32.36 -8.49
#